data_AF-A0A6S6S900-F1
#
_entry.id   AF-A0A6S6S900-F1
#
_cell.length_a   1.000
_cell.length_b   1.000
_cell.length_c   1.000
_cell.angle_alpha   90.00
_cell.angle_beta   90.00
_cell.angle_gamma   90.00
#
_symmetry.space_group_name_H-M   'P 1'
#
loop_
_entity.id
_entity.type
_entity.pdbx_description
1 polymer ?
#
loop_
_entity_poly.entity_id
_entity_poly.type
_entity_poly.pdbx_seq_one_letter_code
_entity_poly.pdbx_strand_id
1 'polypeptide(L)'
;MFFKILLILSFTFSLAISETLESVDTKRKQEILKKSVKNKTCTFPVTANEEISENFKYGCFCGKNYPQMEDNNSSTKDFKKMNKSQRSKVIESYQAIEPYDDIDAICKEHDICYLTYGKRAKICNDTIYNELHTLADKFKKENKSRNNKQCQHLSKDIASVFKTIFASADDEDSFIDYGKLMFTTSITIANKLFQESLDSMIAEKRYPEKEHKCRIGNLK
;
A
#
# COMPACT_ATOMS: atom_id res chain seq x y z
N MET A 1 39.46 -21.90 33.01
CA MET A 1 38.04 -22.00 33.44
C MET A 1 37.29 -20.67 33.35
N PHE A 2 37.93 -19.53 33.66
CA PHE A 2 37.31 -18.19 33.60
C PHE A 2 36.77 -17.74 32.22
N PHE A 3 37.40 -18.16 31.11
CA PHE A 3 36.96 -17.75 29.76
C PHE A 3 35.60 -18.33 29.32
N LYS A 4 35.17 -19.48 29.87
CA LYS A 4 33.87 -20.08 29.53
C LYS A 4 32.69 -19.37 30.22
N ILE A 5 32.93 -18.77 31.39
CA ILE A 5 31.88 -18.07 32.16
C ILE A 5 31.54 -16.72 31.49
N LEU A 6 32.53 -16.03 30.92
CA LEU A 6 32.33 -14.74 30.25
C LEU A 6 31.51 -14.84 28.95
N LEU A 7 31.71 -15.91 28.18
CA LEU A 7 30.98 -16.17 26.93
C LEU A 7 29.49 -16.47 27.17
N ILE A 8 29.18 -17.25 28.22
CA ILE A 8 27.79 -17.58 28.58
C ILE A 8 27.03 -16.32 29.04
N LEU A 9 27.68 -15.42 29.80
CA LEU A 9 27.07 -14.16 30.24
C LEU A 9 26.79 -13.19 29.09
N SER A 10 27.63 -13.16 28.04
CA SER A 10 27.40 -12.30 26.87
C SER A 10 26.22 -12.75 26.01
N PHE A 11 25.98 -14.07 25.94
CA PHE A 11 24.88 -14.65 25.15
C PHE A 11 23.52 -14.44 25.83
N THR A 12 23.44 -14.58 27.16
CA THR A 12 22.18 -14.36 27.89
C THR A 12 21.79 -12.89 27.96
N PHE A 13 22.76 -11.97 28.04
CA PHE A 13 22.48 -10.53 28.02
C PHE A 13 21.91 -10.07 26.66
N SER A 14 22.38 -10.67 25.56
CA SER A 14 21.88 -10.36 24.20
C SER A 14 20.43 -10.84 23.98
N LEU A 15 20.06 -12.00 24.54
CA LEU A 15 18.69 -12.53 24.49
C LEU A 15 17.70 -11.67 25.31
N ALA A 16 18.09 -11.24 26.51
CA ALA A 16 17.25 -10.40 27.37
C ALA A 16 17.00 -8.99 26.79
N ILE A 17 17.96 -8.43 26.04
CA ILE A 17 17.79 -7.15 25.34
C ILE A 17 16.81 -7.29 24.16
N SER A 18 16.81 -8.43 23.46
CA SER A 18 15.91 -8.66 22.33
C SER A 18 14.44 -8.74 22.77
N GLU A 19 14.16 -9.46 23.87
CA GLU A 19 12.80 -9.58 24.42
C GLU A 19 12.27 -8.24 24.96
N THR A 20 13.14 -7.41 25.54
CA THR A 20 12.74 -6.10 26.08
C THR A 20 12.44 -5.07 24.98
N LEU A 21 13.23 -5.04 23.89
CA LEU A 21 12.98 -4.17 22.73
C LEU A 21 11.65 -4.48 22.03
N GLU A 22 11.33 -5.77 21.88
CA GLU A 22 10.09 -6.22 21.27
C GLU A 22 8.86 -5.90 22.16
N SER A 23 8.99 -6.05 23.49
CA SER A 23 7.92 -5.71 24.44
C SER A 23 7.63 -4.20 24.55
N VAL A 24 8.67 -3.36 24.42
CA VAL A 24 8.54 -1.89 24.50
C VAL A 24 7.92 -1.33 23.23
N ASP A 25 8.26 -1.86 22.05
CA ASP A 25 7.63 -1.47 20.79
C ASP A 25 6.14 -1.87 20.75
N THR A 26 5.80 -3.03 21.34
CA THR A 26 4.42 -3.52 21.42
C THR A 26 3.56 -2.70 22.40
N LYS A 27 4.06 -2.37 23.59
CA LYS A 27 3.35 -1.51 24.55
C LYS A 27 3.13 -0.10 24.02
N ARG A 28 4.12 0.49 23.34
CA ARG A 28 4.00 1.81 22.73
C ARG A 28 2.98 1.82 21.58
N LYS A 29 2.97 0.79 20.73
CA LYS A 29 1.93 0.58 19.71
C LYS A 29 0.54 0.49 20.34
N GLN A 30 0.38 -0.26 21.43
CA GLN A 30 -0.89 -0.43 22.13
C GLN A 30 -1.37 0.85 22.85
N GLU A 31 -0.47 1.67 23.39
CA GLU A 31 -0.84 2.95 24.02
C GLU A 31 -1.20 4.02 22.99
N ILE A 32 -0.53 4.05 21.83
CA ILE A 32 -0.92 4.90 20.69
C ILE A 32 -2.30 4.49 20.16
N LEU A 33 -2.56 3.18 20.05
CA LEU A 33 -3.87 2.62 19.70
C LEU A 33 -4.98 2.94 20.72
N LYS A 34 -4.65 3.11 22.01
CA LYS A 34 -5.63 3.38 23.08
C LYS A 34 -5.96 4.84 23.30
N LYS A 35 -5.09 5.79 22.93
CA LYS A 35 -5.19 7.20 23.38
C LYS A 35 -5.73 8.19 22.34
N SER A 36 -5.91 7.77 21.10
CA SER A 36 -6.49 8.55 20.02
C SER A 36 -7.05 7.49 19.08
N VAL A 37 -8.32 7.48 18.72
CA VAL A 37 -8.81 8.29 17.61
C VAL A 37 -10.32 7.99 17.55
N LYS A 38 -11.19 9.01 17.53
CA LYS A 38 -12.50 8.84 16.88
C LYS A 38 -12.18 8.44 15.44
N ASN A 39 -12.36 7.17 15.06
CA ASN A 39 -12.04 6.68 13.71
C ASN A 39 -12.56 7.69 12.70
N LYS A 40 -11.65 8.42 12.05
CA LYS A 40 -12.04 9.40 11.05
C LYS A 40 -12.29 8.59 9.80
N THR A 41 -13.56 8.30 9.54
CA THR A 41 -13.92 7.69 8.26
C THR A 41 -13.56 8.69 7.17
N CYS A 42 -12.87 8.21 6.14
CA CYS A 42 -12.58 9.02 4.96
C CYS A 42 -13.89 9.54 4.37
N THR A 43 -14.03 10.87 4.35
CA THR A 43 -15.33 11.52 4.10
C THR A 43 -15.72 11.45 2.62
N PHE A 44 -14.74 11.41 1.72
CA PHE A 44 -14.94 11.41 0.27
C PHE A 44 -13.98 10.42 -0.43
N PRO A 45 -14.22 9.11 -0.32
CA PRO A 45 -13.44 8.12 -1.06
C PRO A 45 -13.64 8.30 -2.57
N VAL A 46 -12.55 8.17 -3.33
CA VAL A 46 -12.54 8.25 -4.80
C VAL A 46 -12.87 6.88 -5.38
N THR A 47 -13.81 6.83 -6.32
CA THR A 47 -14.08 5.63 -7.11
C THR A 47 -13.06 5.47 -8.22
N ALA A 48 -12.65 4.24 -8.51
CA ALA A 48 -11.69 3.96 -9.57
C ALA A 48 -12.29 4.35 -10.93
N ASN A 49 -11.54 5.13 -11.69
CA ASN A 49 -11.81 5.37 -13.11
C ASN A 49 -11.20 4.24 -13.94
N GLU A 50 -11.83 3.87 -15.06
CA GLU A 50 -11.32 2.80 -15.96
C GLU A 50 -9.96 3.17 -16.59
N GLU A 51 -9.61 4.45 -16.58
CA GLU A 51 -8.31 4.94 -17.04
C GLU A 51 -7.25 4.90 -15.94
N ILE A 52 -6.49 3.80 -15.92
CA ILE A 52 -5.26 3.70 -15.14
C ILE A 52 -4.19 4.62 -15.74
N SER A 53 -3.86 5.69 -15.02
CA SER A 53 -2.81 6.65 -15.38
C SER A 53 -2.01 7.06 -14.14
N GLU A 54 -1.02 7.94 -14.28
CA GLU A 54 -0.31 8.54 -13.14
C GLU A 54 -1.24 9.30 -12.19
N ASN A 55 -2.41 9.73 -12.67
CA ASN A 55 -3.43 10.44 -11.90
C ASN A 55 -4.48 9.51 -11.28
N PHE A 56 -4.31 8.19 -11.42
CA PHE A 56 -5.22 7.21 -10.85
C PHE A 56 -5.35 7.39 -9.34
N LYS A 57 -6.60 7.39 -8.86
CA LYS A 57 -6.95 7.48 -7.45
C LYS A 57 -8.06 6.49 -7.14
N TYR A 58 -7.94 5.83 -6.00
CA TYR A 58 -8.96 4.93 -5.49
C TYR A 58 -9.01 4.98 -3.96
N GLY A 59 -10.22 4.86 -3.42
CA GLY A 59 -10.45 4.91 -1.98
C GLY A 59 -9.92 6.21 -1.42
N CYS A 60 -9.07 6.10 -0.40
CA CYS A 60 -8.54 7.22 0.36
C CYS A 60 -7.01 7.26 0.33
N PHE A 61 -6.37 6.18 -0.10
CA PHE A 61 -4.92 6.01 -0.05
C PHE A 61 -4.29 5.54 -1.37
N CYS A 62 -5.05 4.91 -2.26
CA CYS A 62 -4.48 4.45 -3.52
C CYS A 62 -4.28 5.62 -4.48
N GLY A 63 -3.04 5.99 -4.77
CA GLY A 63 -2.69 6.95 -5.81
C GLY A 63 -1.38 7.68 -5.55
N LYS A 64 -0.73 8.12 -6.62
CA LYS A 64 0.49 8.94 -6.52
C LYS A 64 0.16 10.24 -5.81
N ASN A 65 0.92 10.58 -4.76
CA ASN A 65 0.72 11.79 -3.96
C ASN A 65 -0.73 11.97 -3.42
N TYR A 66 -1.45 10.86 -3.19
CA TYR A 66 -2.82 10.85 -2.67
C TYR A 66 -2.94 9.97 -1.40
N PRO A 67 -3.59 10.41 -0.31
CA PRO A 67 -4.32 11.66 -0.15
C PRO A 67 -3.37 12.86 -0.05
N GLN A 68 -3.84 14.03 -0.49
CA GLN A 68 -3.16 15.28 -0.19
C GLN A 68 -3.45 15.63 1.27
N MET A 69 -2.41 15.68 2.11
CA MET A 69 -2.59 16.17 3.48
C MET A 69 -2.78 17.69 3.46
N GLU A 70 -3.79 18.18 4.19
CA GLU A 70 -4.22 19.59 4.24
C GLU A 70 -3.21 20.56 4.88
N ASP A 71 -2.01 20.10 5.27
CA ASP A 71 -0.96 20.99 5.74
C ASP A 71 -0.37 21.76 4.53
N ASN A 72 -0.98 22.93 4.31
CA ASN A 72 -0.85 23.96 3.27
C ASN A 72 0.57 24.39 2.80
N ASN A 73 1.65 23.65 3.04
CA ASN A 73 3.01 24.04 2.63
C ASN A 73 3.93 22.90 2.15
N SER A 74 3.45 21.67 1.96
CA SER A 74 4.26 20.63 1.33
C SER A 74 3.47 19.89 0.27
N SER A 75 3.70 20.23 -0.99
CA SER A 75 3.20 19.52 -2.17
C SER A 75 3.78 18.11 -2.33
N THR A 76 4.24 17.47 -1.26
CA THR A 76 5.13 16.34 -1.42
C THR A 76 4.99 15.35 -0.29
N LYS A 77 4.45 14.15 -0.61
CA LYS A 77 4.82 12.86 0.01
C LYS A 77 6.33 12.55 -0.10
N ASP A 78 7.16 13.54 -0.41
CA ASP A 78 8.59 13.41 -0.56
C ASP A 78 9.17 13.20 0.84
N PHE A 79 9.24 11.92 1.21
CA PHE A 79 9.79 11.45 2.46
C PHE A 79 11.18 12.03 2.72
N LYS A 80 11.94 12.37 1.65
CA LYS A 80 13.28 12.95 1.74
C LYS A 80 13.27 14.32 2.40
N LYS A 81 12.14 15.04 2.35
CA LYS A 81 11.97 16.37 2.94
C LYS A 81 11.40 16.36 4.36
N MET A 82 10.95 15.20 4.85
CA MET A 82 10.34 15.09 6.19
C MET A 82 11.33 14.58 7.23
N ASN A 83 11.42 15.29 8.36
CA ASN A 83 12.14 14.80 9.53
C ASN A 83 11.38 13.65 10.23
N LYS A 84 12.04 12.94 11.15
CA LYS A 84 11.44 11.77 11.84
C LYS A 84 10.14 12.10 12.56
N SER A 85 10.05 13.27 13.22
CA SER A 85 8.85 13.67 13.96
C SER A 85 7.67 13.98 13.03
N GLN A 86 7.93 14.65 11.90
CA GLN A 86 6.93 14.89 10.86
C GLN A 86 6.38 13.58 10.31
N ARG A 87 7.26 12.62 9.98
CA ARG A 87 6.85 11.30 9.48
C ARG A 87 5.98 10.55 10.48
N SER A 88 6.33 10.57 11.77
CA SER A 88 5.50 9.96 12.82
C SER A 88 4.10 10.56 12.89
N LYS A 89 3.96 11.90 12.81
CA LYS A 89 2.64 12.56 12.83
C LYS A 89 1.77 12.20 11.62
N VAL A 90 2.39 12.10 10.44
CA VAL A 90 1.72 11.68 9.20
C VAL A 90 1.26 10.22 9.31
N ILE A 91 2.12 9.32 9.79
CA ILE A 91 1.77 7.91 10.02
C ILE A 91 0.61 7.78 11.02
N GLU A 92 0.66 8.49 12.15
CA GLU A 92 -0.43 8.52 13.14
C GLU A 92 -1.75 9.01 12.51
N SER A 93 -1.67 10.02 11.63
CA SER A 93 -2.84 10.54 10.91
C SER A 93 -3.41 9.53 9.91
N TYR A 94 -2.57 8.75 9.23
CA TYR A 94 -3.03 7.65 8.38
C TYR A 94 -3.65 6.53 9.20
N GLN A 95 -3.02 6.12 10.30
CA GLN A 95 -3.53 5.08 11.18
C GLN A 95 -4.93 5.44 11.72
N ALA A 96 -5.18 6.73 11.96
CA ALA A 96 -6.45 7.27 12.41
C ALA A 96 -7.62 7.18 11.41
N ILE A 97 -7.32 6.99 10.13
CA ILE A 97 -8.31 6.99 9.06
C ILE A 97 -8.66 5.55 8.70
N GLU A 98 -9.95 5.21 8.74
CA GLU A 98 -10.41 3.88 8.31
C GLU A 98 -10.34 3.78 6.78
N PRO A 99 -9.71 2.72 6.22
CA PRO A 99 -9.68 2.52 4.78
C PRO A 99 -11.08 2.26 4.23
N TYR A 100 -11.30 2.66 2.99
CA TYR A 100 -12.57 2.51 2.30
C TYR A 100 -13.01 1.03 2.22
N ASP A 101 -12.07 0.16 1.85
CA ASP A 101 -12.20 -1.29 1.73
C ASP A 101 -10.84 -2.01 1.82
N ASP A 102 -10.78 -3.31 1.49
CA ASP A 102 -9.57 -4.12 1.66
C ASP A 102 -8.46 -3.76 0.66
N ILE A 103 -8.81 -3.24 -0.53
CA ILE A 103 -7.82 -2.75 -1.50
C ILE A 103 -7.20 -1.46 -0.97
N ASP A 104 -8.04 -0.54 -0.49
CA ASP A 104 -7.59 0.74 0.07
C ASP A 104 -6.78 0.55 1.36
N ALA A 105 -7.07 -0.50 2.14
CA ALA A 105 -6.28 -0.89 3.31
C ALA A 105 -4.84 -1.26 2.94
N ILE A 106 -4.64 -2.02 1.86
CA ILE A 106 -3.29 -2.35 1.37
C ILE A 106 -2.56 -1.09 0.91
N CYS A 107 -3.24 -0.19 0.21
CA CYS A 107 -2.63 1.09 -0.20
C CYS A 107 -2.21 1.94 1.00
N LYS A 108 -3.03 1.99 2.07
CA LYS A 108 -2.68 2.67 3.32
C LYS A 108 -1.40 2.10 3.93
N GLU A 109 -1.28 0.77 4.01
CA GLU A 109 -0.08 0.12 4.57
C GLU A 109 1.17 0.35 3.72
N HIS A 110 1.03 0.38 2.39
CA HIS A 110 2.13 0.78 1.49
C HIS A 110 2.60 2.20 1.76
N ASP A 111 1.67 3.13 1.90
CA ASP A 111 1.93 4.53 2.20
C ASP A 111 2.65 4.70 3.55
N ILE A 112 2.23 3.95 4.58
CA ILE A 112 2.91 3.88 5.89
C ILE A 112 4.30 3.25 5.78
N CYS A 113 4.45 2.18 5.00
CA CYS A 113 5.75 1.55 4.72
C CYS A 113 6.72 2.57 4.11
N TYR A 114 6.25 3.33 3.13
CA TYR A 114 7.04 4.33 2.43
C TYR A 114 7.47 5.48 3.37
N LEU A 115 6.56 6.00 4.20
CA LEU A 115 6.88 7.00 5.23
C LEU A 115 7.89 6.47 6.27
N THR A 116 7.79 5.18 6.61
CA THR A 116 8.67 4.56 7.60
C THR A 116 10.08 4.39 7.05
N TYR A 117 10.20 3.82 5.85
CA TYR A 117 11.49 3.34 5.34
C TYR A 117 12.12 4.25 4.29
N GLY A 118 11.34 4.95 3.47
CA GLY A 118 11.78 5.94 2.47
C GLY A 118 12.75 5.42 1.40
N LYS A 119 13.98 5.10 1.82
CA LYS A 119 15.07 4.52 1.02
C LYS A 119 14.88 3.04 0.65
N ARG A 120 13.78 2.41 1.06
CA ARG A 120 13.46 0.99 0.75
C ARG A 120 12.15 0.89 -0.04
N ALA A 121 11.93 1.82 -0.97
CA ALA A 121 10.75 1.89 -1.81
C ALA A 121 10.46 0.55 -2.51
N LYS A 122 11.51 -0.12 -3.01
CA LYS A 122 11.39 -1.47 -3.60
C LYS A 122 10.70 -2.49 -2.68
N ILE A 123 11.04 -2.56 -1.39
CA ILE A 123 10.41 -3.53 -0.47
C ILE A 123 8.93 -3.19 -0.32
N CYS A 124 8.58 -1.91 -0.14
CA CYS A 124 7.18 -1.51 -0.04
C CYS A 124 6.42 -1.85 -1.33
N ASN A 125 7.01 -1.58 -2.50
CA ASN A 125 6.43 -1.87 -3.82
C ASN A 125 6.24 -3.37 -4.08
N ASP A 126 7.22 -4.19 -3.70
CA ASP A 126 7.12 -5.65 -3.79
C ASP A 126 6.02 -6.19 -2.85
N THR A 127 5.90 -5.64 -1.63
CA THR A 127 4.86 -6.02 -0.67
C THR A 127 3.46 -5.70 -1.21
N ILE A 128 3.19 -4.45 -1.61
CA ILE A 128 1.87 -4.07 -2.14
C ILE A 128 1.49 -4.89 -3.37
N TYR A 129 2.45 -5.16 -4.27
CA TYR A 129 2.21 -6.00 -5.43
C TYR A 129 1.74 -7.40 -5.02
N ASN A 130 2.45 -8.04 -4.09
CA ASN A 130 2.11 -9.40 -3.63
C ASN A 130 0.79 -9.44 -2.86
N GLU A 131 0.52 -8.44 -2.02
CA GLU A 131 -0.72 -8.35 -1.25
C GLU A 131 -1.93 -8.14 -2.15
N LEU A 132 -1.85 -7.25 -3.14
CA LEU A 132 -2.92 -7.03 -4.11
C LEU A 132 -3.14 -8.24 -5.04
N HIS A 133 -2.08 -8.96 -5.42
CA HIS A 133 -2.24 -10.22 -6.14
C HIS A 133 -2.94 -11.29 -5.29
N THR A 134 -2.53 -11.41 -4.03
CA THR A 134 -3.16 -12.33 -3.07
C THR A 134 -4.64 -11.99 -2.87
N LEU A 135 -4.95 -10.70 -2.74
CA LEU A 135 -6.32 -10.22 -2.59
C LEU A 135 -7.16 -10.49 -3.86
N ALA A 136 -6.58 -10.28 -5.05
CA ALA A 136 -7.22 -10.62 -6.32
C ALA A 136 -7.55 -12.12 -6.41
N ASP A 137 -6.67 -12.99 -5.92
CA ASP A 137 -6.92 -14.43 -5.88
C ASP A 137 -8.02 -14.79 -4.87
N LYS A 138 -8.13 -14.07 -3.75
CA LYS A 138 -9.26 -14.23 -2.82
C LYS A 138 -10.59 -13.86 -3.49
N PHE A 139 -10.67 -12.71 -4.16
CA PHE A 139 -11.87 -12.32 -4.92
C PHE A 139 -12.22 -13.34 -6.01
N LYS A 140 -11.22 -13.90 -6.69
CA LYS A 140 -11.40 -14.97 -7.68
C LYS A 140 -11.94 -16.26 -7.07
N LYS A 141 -11.52 -16.63 -5.86
CA LYS A 141 -12.04 -17.83 -5.17
C LYS A 141 -13.49 -17.62 -4.74
N GLU A 142 -13.83 -16.40 -4.35
CA GLU A 142 -15.20 -16.01 -3.98
C GLU A 142 -16.09 -15.64 -5.17
N ASN A 143 -15.72 -15.98 -6.41
CA ASN A 143 -16.31 -15.57 -7.71
C ASN A 143 -17.80 -15.98 -7.91
N LYS A 144 -18.63 -15.56 -6.96
CA LYS A 144 -20.06 -15.75 -6.80
C LYS A 144 -20.83 -14.48 -7.16
N SER A 145 -20.15 -13.33 -7.30
CA SER A 145 -20.75 -12.04 -7.61
C SER A 145 -19.96 -11.28 -8.68
N ARG A 146 -20.67 -10.45 -9.44
CA ARG A 146 -20.08 -9.48 -10.39
C ARG A 146 -19.08 -8.54 -9.71
N ASN A 147 -19.44 -8.07 -8.51
CA ASN A 147 -18.56 -7.21 -7.70
C ASN A 147 -17.19 -7.85 -7.44
N ASN A 148 -17.14 -9.15 -7.12
CA ASN A 148 -15.87 -9.83 -6.86
C ASN A 148 -14.98 -9.90 -8.11
N LYS A 149 -15.56 -10.06 -9.31
CA LYS A 149 -14.79 -9.96 -10.56
C LYS A 149 -14.22 -8.55 -10.74
N GLN A 150 -15.02 -7.52 -10.54
CA GLN A 150 -14.60 -6.12 -10.67
C GLN A 150 -13.50 -5.77 -9.65
N CYS A 151 -13.64 -6.23 -8.40
CA CYS A 151 -12.62 -6.09 -7.36
C CYS A 151 -11.34 -6.86 -7.68
N GLN A 152 -11.45 -8.04 -8.29
CA GLN A 152 -10.29 -8.77 -8.78
C GLN A 152 -9.53 -7.97 -9.86
N HIS A 153 -10.25 -7.39 -10.83
CA HIS A 153 -9.65 -6.56 -11.87
C HIS A 153 -8.96 -5.34 -11.27
N LEU A 154 -9.67 -4.59 -10.41
CA LEU A 154 -9.13 -3.41 -9.75
C LEU A 154 -7.86 -3.73 -8.95
N SER A 155 -7.85 -4.81 -8.18
CA SER A 155 -6.70 -5.21 -7.37
C SER A 155 -5.47 -5.53 -8.25
N LYS A 156 -5.65 -6.26 -9.36
CA LYS A 156 -4.56 -6.55 -10.32
C LYS A 156 -4.03 -5.31 -11.02
N ASP A 157 -4.95 -4.44 -11.41
CA ASP A 157 -4.64 -3.22 -12.13
C ASP A 157 -3.82 -2.27 -11.24
N ILE A 158 -4.22 -2.09 -9.97
CA ILE A 158 -3.43 -1.33 -8.98
C ILE A 158 -2.07 -1.99 -8.73
N ALA A 159 -2.00 -3.32 -8.58
CA ALA A 159 -0.73 -4.03 -8.39
C ALA A 159 0.25 -3.73 -9.53
N SER A 160 -0.26 -3.77 -10.77
CA SER A 160 0.53 -3.45 -11.97
C SER A 160 1.06 -2.01 -11.92
N VAL A 161 0.22 -1.04 -11.55
CA VAL A 161 0.61 0.38 -11.43
C VAL A 161 1.77 0.56 -10.46
N PHE A 162 1.65 0.02 -9.25
CA PHE A 162 2.69 0.19 -8.23
C PHE A 162 4.02 -0.45 -8.64
N LYS A 163 3.97 -1.56 -9.38
CA LYS A 163 5.17 -2.25 -9.87
C LYS A 163 5.80 -1.61 -11.11
N THR A 164 5.02 -0.93 -11.95
CA THR A 164 5.50 -0.42 -13.25
C THR A 164 5.66 1.09 -13.27
N ILE A 165 4.66 1.84 -12.81
CA ILE A 165 4.61 3.30 -12.89
C ILE A 165 5.28 3.91 -11.66
N PHE A 166 5.03 3.36 -10.47
CA PHE A 166 5.54 3.96 -9.22
C PHE A 166 6.86 3.36 -8.73
N ALA A 167 7.25 2.16 -9.19
CA ALA A 167 8.52 1.55 -8.79
C ALA A 167 9.75 2.23 -9.42
N SER A 168 9.63 2.73 -10.64
CA SER A 168 10.77 3.30 -11.38
C SER A 168 11.11 4.75 -11.00
N ALA A 169 10.22 5.44 -10.27
CA ALA A 169 10.37 6.88 -10.02
C ALA A 169 11.25 7.21 -8.80
N ASP A 170 11.44 6.28 -7.85
CA ASP A 170 11.98 6.61 -6.53
C ASP A 170 13.36 5.99 -6.22
N ASP A 171 13.79 4.97 -6.98
CA ASP A 171 15.14 4.42 -6.91
C ASP A 171 16.03 5.14 -7.95
N GLU A 172 16.61 6.29 -7.56
CA GLU A 172 17.42 7.20 -8.39
C GLU A 172 18.67 6.57 -9.05
N ASP A 173 19.02 5.31 -8.75
CA ASP A 173 20.29 4.69 -9.17
C ASP A 173 20.18 3.69 -10.35
N SER A 174 19.03 3.59 -11.03
CA SER A 174 18.81 2.56 -12.07
C SER A 174 18.43 3.13 -13.44
N PHE A 175 19.44 3.53 -14.23
CA PHE A 175 19.29 3.86 -15.66
C PHE A 175 18.67 2.69 -16.47
N ILE A 176 18.75 1.46 -15.93
CA ILE A 176 18.19 0.23 -16.52
C ILE A 176 16.65 0.18 -16.36
N ASP A 177 16.08 0.78 -15.30
CA ASP A 177 14.64 0.72 -15.05
C ASP A 177 13.83 1.73 -15.88
N TYR A 178 14.43 2.81 -16.41
CA TYR A 178 13.77 3.68 -17.38
C TYR A 178 13.52 2.98 -18.73
N GLY A 179 14.45 2.11 -19.14
CA GLY A 179 14.25 1.24 -20.30
C GLY A 179 13.09 0.27 -20.09
N LYS A 180 13.01 -0.36 -18.91
CA LYS A 180 11.83 -1.17 -18.54
C LYS A 180 10.56 -0.35 -18.47
N LEU A 181 10.58 0.89 -18.00
CA LEU A 181 9.41 1.76 -17.96
C LEU A 181 8.84 1.92 -19.37
N MET A 182 9.62 2.35 -20.36
CA MET A 182 9.11 2.57 -21.72
C MET A 182 8.55 1.28 -22.36
N PHE A 183 9.18 0.11 -22.14
CA PHE A 183 8.67 -1.15 -22.68
C PHE A 183 7.48 -1.73 -21.89
N THR A 184 7.52 -1.71 -20.55
CA THR A 184 6.43 -2.26 -19.72
C THR A 184 5.20 -1.36 -19.70
N THR A 185 5.36 -0.04 -19.72
CA THR A 185 4.21 0.87 -19.85
C THR A 185 3.54 0.66 -21.20
N SER A 186 4.32 0.53 -22.29
CA SER A 186 3.78 0.21 -23.62
C SER A 186 3.08 -1.16 -23.67
N ILE A 187 3.63 -2.18 -23.01
CA ILE A 187 3.01 -3.52 -22.94
C ILE A 187 1.77 -3.52 -22.05
N THR A 188 1.78 -2.82 -20.93
CA THR A 188 0.62 -2.66 -20.04
C THR A 188 -0.47 -1.86 -20.74
N ILE A 189 -0.13 -0.78 -21.44
CA ILE A 189 -1.05 0.00 -22.28
C ILE A 189 -1.57 -0.87 -23.44
N ALA A 190 -0.74 -1.67 -24.10
CA ALA A 190 -1.17 -2.54 -25.20
C ALA A 190 -2.08 -3.69 -24.71
N ASN A 191 -1.75 -4.33 -23.59
CA ASN A 191 -2.63 -5.32 -22.95
C ASN A 191 -3.92 -4.68 -22.47
N LYS A 192 -3.87 -3.42 -21.99
CA LYS A 192 -5.06 -2.66 -21.62
C LYS A 192 -5.91 -2.34 -22.83
N LEU A 193 -5.35 -1.88 -23.95
CA LEU A 193 -6.07 -1.64 -25.20
C LEU A 193 -6.71 -2.93 -25.75
N PHE A 194 -6.02 -4.06 -25.63
CA PHE A 194 -6.56 -5.35 -26.05
C PHE A 194 -7.69 -5.83 -25.11
N GLN A 195 -7.55 -5.60 -23.80
CA GLN A 195 -8.61 -5.86 -22.83
C GLN A 195 -9.80 -4.91 -22.99
N GLU A 196 -9.57 -3.62 -23.23
CA GLU A 196 -10.61 -2.62 -23.50
C GLU A 196 -11.36 -2.96 -24.79
N SER A 197 -10.68 -3.48 -25.82
CA SER A 197 -11.35 -3.98 -27.02
C SER A 197 -12.23 -5.20 -26.72
N LEU A 198 -11.83 -6.07 -25.80
CA LEU A 198 -12.61 -7.27 -25.41
C LEU A 198 -13.77 -6.91 -24.48
N ASP A 199 -13.52 -6.01 -23.53
CA ASP A 199 -14.48 -5.46 -22.58
C ASP A 199 -15.49 -4.55 -23.31
N SER A 200 -15.12 -3.81 -24.36
CA SER A 200 -16.09 -3.00 -25.13
C SER A 200 -17.17 -3.82 -25.85
N MET A 201 -16.93 -5.12 -26.08
CA MET A 201 -17.91 -6.03 -26.67
C MET A 201 -18.91 -6.55 -25.64
N ILE A 202 -18.63 -6.38 -24.34
CA ILE A 202 -19.47 -6.82 -23.23
C ILE A 202 -19.73 -5.56 -22.39
N ALA A 203 -20.90 -4.92 -22.48
CA ALA A 203 -21.21 -3.64 -21.83
C ALA A 203 -21.21 -3.66 -20.27
N GLU A 204 -20.20 -4.26 -19.66
CA GLU A 204 -20.05 -4.56 -18.26
C GLU A 204 -18.89 -3.71 -17.72
N LYS A 205 -19.21 -2.75 -16.83
CA LYS A 205 -18.22 -1.90 -16.16
C LYS A 205 -17.08 -2.73 -15.56
N ARG A 206 -15.83 -2.30 -15.76
CA ARG A 206 -14.64 -3.04 -15.31
C ARG A 206 -14.40 -2.95 -13.80
N TYR A 207 -14.71 -1.80 -13.21
CA TYR A 207 -14.50 -1.50 -11.79
C TYR A 207 -15.83 -1.38 -11.02
N PRO A 208 -15.80 -1.62 -9.70
CA PRO A 208 -17.00 -1.53 -8.87
C PRO A 208 -17.50 -0.08 -8.76
N GLU A 209 -18.82 0.07 -8.60
CA GLU A 209 -19.45 1.37 -8.36
C GLU A 209 -19.25 1.83 -6.91
N LYS A 210 -19.58 3.09 -6.61
CA LYS A 210 -19.35 3.72 -5.29
C LYS A 210 -20.04 2.99 -4.14
N GLU A 211 -21.13 2.30 -4.42
CA GLU A 211 -21.93 1.58 -3.43
C GLU A 211 -21.34 0.19 -3.13
N HIS A 212 -20.44 -0.30 -3.99
CA HIS A 212 -19.89 -1.64 -3.93
C HIS A 212 -18.44 -1.62 -3.47
N LYS A 213 -18.22 -2.08 -2.24
CA LYS A 213 -16.87 -2.14 -1.63
C LYS A 213 -16.19 -3.46 -1.95
N CYS A 214 -14.89 -3.43 -2.14
CA CYS A 214 -14.06 -4.64 -2.28
C CYS A 214 -13.68 -5.18 -0.92
N ARG A 215 -14.61 -5.89 -0.29
CA ARG A 215 -14.41 -6.56 1.00
C ARG A 215 -14.52 -8.06 0.82
N ILE A 216 -13.50 -8.78 1.26
CA ILE A 216 -13.55 -10.22 1.46
C ILE A 216 -14.40 -10.46 2.71
N GLY A 217 -15.57 -11.07 2.53
CA GLY A 217 -16.47 -11.36 3.65
C GLY A 217 -15.71 -12.15 4.70
N ASN A 218 -15.72 -11.66 5.96
CA ASN A 218 -14.91 -12.16 7.07
C ASN A 218 -14.51 -13.63 6.91
N LEU A 219 -13.19 -13.86 6.90
CA LEU A 219 -12.60 -15.04 7.52
C LEU A 219 -13.24 -15.16 8.92
N LYS A 220 -14.34 -15.89 9.02
CA LYS A 220 -14.84 -16.38 10.29
C LYS A 220 -13.89 -17.47 10.77
#